data_AF-A0AA90ZSD4-F1
#
_entry.id   AF-A0AA90ZSD4-F1
#
_cell.length_a   1.000
_cell.length_b   1.000
_cell.length_c   1.000
_cell.angle_alpha   90.00
_cell.angle_beta   90.00
_cell.angle_gamma   90.00
#
_symmetry.space_group_name_H-M   'P 1'
#
loop_
_entity.id
_entity.type
_entity.pdbx_description
1 polymer ?
#
loop_
_entity_poly.entity_id
_entity_poly.type
_entity_poly.pdbx_seq_one_letter_code
_entity_poly.pdbx_strand_id
1 'polypeptide(L)'
;MIDDKKIEGAARRYSKVTDCDKEEALLIEEGFKEGAEWAINEFLKDLWHQTNKEPEGYDEWILLHYSVGNYYSLAQVKEFKSWKGFVENMPIDGWFYIDDLFSKEGGGCK
;
A
#
# COMPACT_ATOMS: atom_id res chain seq x y z
N MET A 1 -6.87 6.78 3.03
CA MET A 1 -7.53 5.50 3.39
C MET A 1 -8.60 5.25 2.36
N ILE A 2 -8.61 4.06 1.77
CA ILE A 2 -9.61 3.70 0.76
C ILE A 2 -10.99 3.71 1.45
N ASP A 3 -11.99 4.25 0.75
CA ASP A 3 -13.34 4.39 1.28
C ASP A 3 -14.12 3.11 0.97
N ASP A 4 -14.38 2.29 1.98
CA ASP A 4 -15.09 1.02 1.86
C ASP A 4 -16.43 1.18 1.12
N LYS A 5 -17.11 2.33 1.29
CA LYS A 5 -18.36 2.62 0.58
C LYS A 5 -18.17 2.73 -0.92
N LYS A 6 -16.99 3.12 -1.39
CA LYS A 6 -16.67 3.14 -2.83
C LYS A 6 -16.49 1.73 -3.38
N ILE A 7 -15.87 0.83 -2.60
CA ILE A 7 -15.74 -0.59 -2.98
C ILE A 7 -17.13 -1.23 -3.03
N GLU A 8 -17.95 -1.06 -1.99
CA GLU A 8 -19.33 -1.56 -1.98
C GLU A 8 -20.17 -1.01 -3.13
N GLY A 9 -20.06 0.30 -3.39
CA GLY A 9 -20.76 0.95 -4.49
C GLY A 9 -20.35 0.41 -5.86
N ALA A 10 -19.05 0.15 -6.06
CA ALA A 10 -18.53 -0.46 -7.29
C ALA A 10 -19.01 -1.90 -7.45
N ALA A 11 -18.94 -2.71 -6.39
CA ALA A 11 -19.39 -4.10 -6.38
C ALA A 11 -20.89 -4.21 -6.75
N ARG A 12 -21.74 -3.39 -6.13
CA ARG A 12 -23.18 -3.31 -6.45
C ARG A 12 -23.47 -2.83 -7.86
N ARG A 13 -22.66 -1.90 -8.37
CA ARG A 13 -22.81 -1.42 -9.75
C ARG A 13 -22.47 -2.53 -10.72
N TYR A 14 -21.39 -3.27 -10.46
CA TYR A 14 -20.93 -4.38 -11.29
C TYR A 14 -21.96 -5.52 -11.31
N SER A 15 -22.47 -5.95 -10.15
CA SER A 15 -23.50 -7.00 -10.09
C SER A 15 -24.80 -6.63 -10.80
N LYS A 16 -25.21 -5.34 -10.79
CA LYS A 16 -26.42 -4.88 -11.49
C LYS A 16 -26.33 -4.83 -13.01
N VAL A 17 -25.13 -4.68 -13.56
CA VAL A 17 -24.93 -4.64 -15.03
C VAL A 17 -24.67 -6.01 -15.62
N THR A 18 -24.30 -6.98 -14.78
CA THR A 18 -24.23 -8.39 -15.16
C THR A 18 -25.65 -8.96 -15.20
N ASP A 19 -26.05 -9.49 -16.35
CA ASP A 19 -27.34 -10.17 -16.51
C ASP A 19 -27.28 -11.54 -15.83
N CYS A 20 -27.40 -11.53 -14.51
CA CYS A 20 -27.24 -12.68 -13.62
C CYS A 20 -28.42 -12.80 -12.65
N ASP A 21 -28.65 -14.00 -12.13
CA ASP A 21 -29.68 -14.20 -11.12
C ASP A 21 -29.30 -13.59 -9.76
N LYS A 22 -30.23 -13.61 -8.81
CA LYS A 22 -30.02 -12.97 -7.50
C LYS A 22 -28.89 -13.62 -6.70
N GLU A 23 -28.69 -14.93 -6.82
CA GLU A 23 -27.63 -15.64 -6.09
C GLU A 23 -26.27 -15.35 -6.72
N GLU A 24 -26.19 -15.36 -8.04
CA GLU A 24 -24.99 -15.00 -8.80
C GLU A 24 -24.60 -13.53 -8.58
N ALA A 25 -25.56 -12.61 -8.52
CA ALA A 25 -25.32 -11.20 -8.22
C ALA A 25 -24.70 -10.99 -6.83
N LEU A 26 -25.10 -11.79 -5.83
CA LEU A 26 -24.54 -11.75 -4.47
C LEU A 26 -23.09 -12.26 -4.47
N LEU A 27 -22.84 -13.40 -5.12
CA LEU A 27 -21.49 -13.95 -5.25
C LEU A 27 -20.52 -12.99 -5.96
N ILE A 28 -21.00 -12.30 -7.00
CA ILE A 28 -20.23 -11.27 -7.70
C ILE A 28 -19.91 -10.09 -6.77
N GLU A 29 -20.88 -9.61 -6.00
CA GLU A 29 -20.67 -8.49 -5.07
C GLU A 29 -19.67 -8.86 -3.97
N GLU A 30 -19.80 -10.05 -3.38
CA GLU A 30 -18.88 -10.55 -2.35
C GLU A 30 -17.47 -10.78 -2.90
N GLY A 31 -17.35 -11.50 -4.02
CA GLY A 31 -16.06 -11.76 -4.66
C GLY A 31 -15.33 -10.49 -5.09
N PHE A 32 -16.05 -9.47 -5.56
CA PHE A 32 -15.45 -8.17 -5.86
C PHE A 32 -14.88 -7.50 -4.62
N LYS A 33 -15.62 -7.49 -3.50
CA LYS A 33 -15.18 -6.89 -2.23
C LYS A 33 -13.96 -7.60 -1.70
N GLU A 34 -14.01 -8.93 -1.59
CA GLU A 34 -12.89 -9.75 -1.10
C GLU A 34 -11.66 -9.58 -1.99
N GLY A 35 -11.83 -9.57 -3.31
CA GLY A 35 -10.73 -9.36 -4.25
C GLY A 35 -10.11 -7.97 -4.12
N ALA A 36 -10.93 -6.93 -3.96
CA ALA A 36 -10.45 -5.56 -3.77
C ALA A 36 -9.70 -5.42 -2.43
N GLU A 37 -10.26 -5.94 -1.33
CA GLU A 37 -9.61 -5.95 -0.02
C GLU A 37 -8.29 -6.72 -0.05
N TRP A 38 -8.25 -7.89 -0.68
CA TRP A 38 -7.03 -8.66 -0.87
C TRP A 38 -5.98 -7.85 -1.64
N ALA A 39 -6.32 -7.30 -2.81
CA ALA A 39 -5.39 -6.55 -3.63
C ALA A 39 -4.83 -5.31 -2.91
N ILE A 40 -5.66 -4.59 -2.17
CA ILE A 40 -5.24 -3.45 -1.36
C ILE A 40 -4.30 -3.89 -0.24
N ASN A 41 -4.64 -4.96 0.48
CA ASN A 41 -3.82 -5.45 1.58
C ASN A 41 -2.46 -5.97 1.10
N GLU A 42 -2.42 -6.67 -0.04
CA GLU A 42 -1.16 -7.11 -0.64
C GLU A 42 -0.32 -5.91 -1.10
N PHE A 43 -0.93 -4.92 -1.78
CA PHE A 43 -0.24 -3.68 -2.14
C PHE A 43 0.35 -2.97 -0.92
N LEU A 44 -0.43 -2.83 0.17
CA LEU A 44 0.03 -2.17 1.39
C LEU A 44 1.13 -2.96 2.12
N LYS A 45 1.10 -4.30 2.07
CA LYS A 45 2.17 -5.14 2.63
C LYS A 45 3.46 -4.99 1.82
N ASP A 46 3.35 -5.04 0.50
CA ASP A 46 4.50 -4.94 -0.40
C ASP A 46 5.11 -3.54 -0.42
N LEU A 47 4.31 -2.51 -0.11
CA LEU A 47 4.77 -1.13 0.06
C LEU A 47 5.86 -1.05 1.14
N TRP A 48 5.66 -1.65 2.32
CA TRP A 48 6.62 -1.53 3.42
C TRP A 48 7.75 -2.54 3.32
N HIS A 49 8.97 -2.03 3.20
CA HIS A 49 10.20 -2.81 3.24
C HIS A 49 10.80 -2.88 4.64
N GLN A 50 11.27 -4.07 5.00
CA GLN A 50 12.01 -4.32 6.23
C GLN A 50 13.44 -3.79 6.11
N THR A 51 14.11 -3.56 7.25
CA THR A 51 15.47 -2.99 7.27
C THR A 51 16.55 -3.91 6.73
N ASN A 52 16.28 -5.20 6.59
CA ASN A 52 17.17 -6.15 5.92
C ASN A 52 17.21 -5.99 4.38
N LYS A 53 16.29 -5.21 3.80
CA LYS A 53 16.27 -4.83 2.39
C LYS A 53 16.74 -3.37 2.28
N GLU A 54 17.89 -3.16 1.63
CA GLU A 54 18.43 -1.82 1.38
C GLU A 54 17.70 -1.16 0.19
N PRO A 55 17.44 0.16 0.22
CA PRO A 55 16.97 0.90 -0.94
C PRO A 55 17.93 0.79 -2.13
N GLU A 56 17.36 0.55 -3.30
CA GLU A 56 18.03 0.57 -4.60
C GLU A 56 18.19 2.02 -5.07
N GLY A 57 19.42 2.52 -5.07
CA GLY A 57 19.71 3.89 -5.49
C GLY A 57 19.53 4.89 -4.35
N TYR A 58 20.59 5.65 -4.08
CA TYR A 58 20.61 6.67 -3.03
C TYR A 58 19.98 8.01 -3.47
N ASP A 59 19.42 8.05 -4.69
CA ASP A 59 18.90 9.27 -5.33
C ASP A 59 17.39 9.47 -5.09
N GLU A 60 16.69 8.44 -4.62
CA GLU A 60 15.24 8.47 -4.37
C GLU A 60 14.90 8.84 -2.93
N TRP A 61 13.75 9.46 -2.73
CA TRP A 61 13.26 9.78 -1.39
C TRP A 61 12.55 8.56 -0.79
N ILE A 62 12.97 8.18 0.41
CA ILE A 62 12.29 7.15 1.20
C ILE A 62 11.57 7.78 2.38
N LEU A 63 10.44 7.19 2.77
CA LEU A 63 9.81 7.42 4.06
C LEU A 63 10.14 6.23 4.96
N LEU A 64 10.70 6.50 6.12
CA LEU A 64 10.93 5.50 7.16
C LEU A 64 9.93 5.70 8.30
N HIS A 65 9.64 4.61 9.02
CA HIS A 65 8.90 4.66 10.27
C HIS A 65 9.66 3.98 11.39
N TYR A 66 9.44 4.46 12.61
CA TYR A 66 10.03 3.90 13.81
C TYR A 66 9.13 4.14 15.03
N SER A 67 9.26 3.24 16.00
CA SER A 67 8.51 3.26 17.24
C SER A 67 9.47 3.22 18.43
N VAL A 68 9.37 4.19 19.33
CA VAL A 68 10.16 4.23 20.57
C VAL A 68 9.22 4.43 21.76
N GLY A 69 9.01 3.38 22.54
CA GLY A 69 8.00 3.38 23.59
C GLY A 69 6.60 3.63 23.01
N ASN A 70 5.95 4.71 23.43
CA ASN A 70 4.62 5.09 22.96
C ASN A 70 4.64 6.12 21.81
N TYR A 71 5.82 6.36 21.22
CA TYR A 71 6.01 7.36 20.18
C TYR A 71 6.18 6.69 18.81
N TYR A 72 5.28 6.99 17.88
CA TYR A 72 5.39 6.60 16.47
C TYR A 72 5.87 7.80 15.66
N SER A 73 6.81 7.58 14.76
CA SER A 73 7.34 8.64 13.91
C SER A 73 7.59 8.22 12.48
N LEU A 74 7.50 9.23 11.63
CA LEU A 74 7.82 9.17 10.21
C LEU A 74 8.94 10.16 9.92
N ALA A 75 9.94 9.74 9.15
CA ALA A 75 10.98 10.63 8.67
C ALA A 75 11.21 10.43 7.17
N GLN A 76 11.42 11.54 6.46
CA GLN A 76 11.82 11.51 5.06
C GLN A 76 13.33 11.56 5.00
N VAL A 77 13.92 10.64 4.26
CA VAL A 77 15.37 10.55 4.11
C VAL A 77 15.71 10.44 2.63
N LYS A 78 16.78 11.13 2.26
CA LYS A 78 17.47 11.01 1.00
C LYS A 78 18.96 11.11 1.30
N GLU A 79 19.78 10.42 0.53
CA GLU A 79 21.24 10.45 0.62
C GLU A 79 21.78 10.08 2.03
N PHE A 80 22.03 8.79 2.26
CA PHE A 80 22.72 8.29 3.45
C PHE A 80 24.02 7.60 3.06
N LYS A 81 25.05 7.70 3.91
CA LYS A 81 26.40 7.15 3.60
C LYS A 81 26.47 5.63 3.59
N SER A 82 25.61 4.98 4.37
CA SER A 82 25.54 3.53 4.50
C SER A 82 24.20 3.15 5.11
N TRP A 83 23.43 2.29 4.43
CA TRP A 83 22.17 1.78 4.97
C TRP A 83 22.37 1.01 6.27
N LYS A 84 23.35 0.10 6.27
CA LYS A 84 23.71 -0.70 7.44
C LYS A 84 24.02 0.19 8.66
N GLY A 85 24.88 1.19 8.47
CA GLY A 85 25.19 2.13 9.56
C GLY A 85 23.98 2.94 10.01
N PHE A 86 23.06 3.25 9.11
CA PHE A 86 21.84 3.98 9.44
C PHE A 86 20.87 3.13 10.28
N VAL A 87 20.60 1.89 9.87
CA VAL A 87 19.73 0.93 10.57
C VAL A 87 20.31 0.51 11.93
N GLU A 88 21.63 0.36 12.07
CA GLU A 88 22.25 -0.03 13.35
C GLU A 88 22.15 1.07 14.42
N ASN A 89 21.98 2.34 14.04
CA ASN A 89 21.96 3.48 14.96
C ASN A 89 20.56 4.06 15.22
N MET A 90 19.54 3.62 14.48
CA MET A 90 18.17 4.14 14.57
C MET A 90 17.18 2.97 14.71
N PRO A 91 16.12 3.10 15.53
CA PRO A 91 15.15 2.03 15.76
C PRO A 91 14.15 1.92 14.59
N ILE A 92 14.65 1.79 13.36
CA ILE A 92 13.83 1.78 12.14
C ILE A 92 13.06 0.46 12.07
N ASP A 93 11.73 0.56 11.99
CA ASP A 93 10.84 -0.59 11.86
C ASP A 93 10.65 -0.97 10.37
N GLY A 94 10.68 0.01 9.48
CA GLY A 94 10.51 -0.20 8.05
C GLY A 94 10.62 1.09 7.24
N TRP A 95 10.61 0.94 5.91
CA TRP A 95 10.73 2.05 4.96
C TRP A 95 10.03 1.74 3.63
N PHE A 96 9.71 2.76 2.83
CA PHE A 96 9.24 2.59 1.45
C PHE A 96 9.59 3.81 0.59
N TYR A 97 9.53 3.70 -0.73
CA TYR A 97 9.77 4.84 -1.64
C TYR A 97 8.57 5.78 -1.67
N ILE A 98 8.81 7.08 -1.47
CA ILE A 98 7.71 8.07 -1.47
C ILE A 98 6.93 8.04 -2.80
N ASP A 99 7.63 7.78 -3.90
CA ASP A 99 7.03 7.73 -5.23
C ASP A 99 6.06 6.54 -5.42
N ASP A 100 6.18 5.46 -4.65
CA ASP A 100 5.20 4.35 -4.67
C ASP A 100 3.83 4.79 -4.13
N LEU A 101 3.80 5.82 -3.26
CA LEU A 101 2.57 6.38 -2.71
C LEU A 101 1.90 7.38 -3.66
N PHE A 102 2.71 8.07 -4.47
CA PHE A 102 2.29 9.20 -5.30
C PHE A 102 2.53 8.97 -6.78
N SER A 103 2.65 7.71 -7.21
CA SER A 103 3.05 7.37 -8.56
C SER A 103 2.20 8.15 -9.57
N LYS A 104 2.89 8.84 -10.48
CA LYS A 104 2.27 9.80 -11.41
C LYS A 104 1.37 9.12 -12.44
N GLU A 105 1.48 7.80 -12.57
CA GLU A 105 0.68 6.96 -13.46
C GLU A 105 -0.50 6.33 -12.70
N GLY A 106 -1.35 7.18 -12.13
CA GLY A 106 -2.65 6.75 -11.64
C GLY A 106 -3.52 6.23 -12.79
N GLY A 107 -3.64 4.91 -12.92
CA GLY A 107 -4.85 4.23 -13.43
C GLY A 107 -5.38 4.68 -14.79
N GLY A 108 -4.51 4.95 -15.77
CA GLY A 108 -4.94 5.09 -17.15
C GLY A 108 -5.41 3.75 -17.70
N CYS A 109 -6.71 3.44 -17.58
CA CYS A 109 -7.31 2.38 -18.39
C CYS A 109 -7.08 2.74 -19.86
N LYS A 110 -6.22 1.98 -20.55
CA LYS A 110 -6.21 1.91 -22.01
C LYS A 110 -7.35 1.04 -22.50
#